data_AF-A0A016TCG7-F1
#
_entry.id   AF-A0A016TCG7-F1
#
_cell.length_a   1.000
_cell.length_b   1.000
_cell.length_c   1.000
_cell.angle_alpha   90.00
_cell.angle_beta   90.00
_cell.angle_gamma   90.00
#
_symmetry.space_group_name_H-M   'P 1'
#
loop_
_entity.id
_entity.type
_entity.pdbx_description
1 polymer ?
#
loop_
_entity_poly.entity_id
_entity_poly.type
_entity_poly.pdbx_seq_one_letter_code
_entity_poly.pdbx_strand_id
1 'polypeptide(L)'
;MQTLQQRAFMERVMQHLKNIRVGVVVVKDVSFIAFQMAYYENIKKIFTKFIREMAFPDSYSSVGRALYLARTMLEREKSKHKTIIIFNDGDKDRCDCANTIWTFGQVCRRDIDCDTGKRLIKQYTQSSEAKAVRAHSTFFF
;
A
#
# COMPACT_ATOMS: atom_id res chain seq x y z
N MET A 1 -16.35 -8.63 -3.80
CA MET A 1 -15.91 -10.04 -3.81
C MET A 1 -14.39 -10.19 -3.58
N GLN A 2 -13.54 -9.34 -4.17
CA GLN A 2 -12.07 -9.39 -4.02
C GLN A 2 -11.56 -9.19 -2.57
N THR A 3 -12.18 -8.31 -1.78
CA THR A 3 -11.70 -7.96 -0.43
C THR A 3 -11.67 -9.15 0.54
N LEU A 4 -12.64 -10.08 0.44
CA LEU A 4 -12.69 -11.28 1.29
C LEU A 4 -11.55 -12.25 0.97
N GLN A 5 -11.23 -12.43 -0.31
CA GLN A 5 -10.15 -13.30 -0.77
C GLN A 5 -8.78 -12.71 -0.39
N GLN A 6 -8.58 -11.41 -0.56
CA GLN A 6 -7.36 -10.72 -0.11
C GLN A 6 -7.16 -10.86 1.40
N ARG A 7 -8.21 -10.67 2.20
CA ARG A 7 -8.15 -10.89 3.66
C ARG A 7 -7.78 -12.32 4.01
N ALA A 8 -8.46 -13.31 3.44
CA ALA A 8 -8.17 -14.71 3.70
C ALA A 8 -6.73 -15.09 3.31
N PHE A 9 -6.23 -14.54 2.20
CA PHE A 9 -4.84 -14.73 1.79
C PHE A 9 -3.85 -14.12 2.80
N MET A 10 -4.06 -12.86 3.20
CA MET A 10 -3.20 -12.20 4.19
C MET A 10 -3.22 -12.94 5.53
N GLU A 11 -4.38 -13.41 5.98
CA GLU A 11 -4.48 -14.22 7.20
C GLU A 11 -3.67 -15.53 7.10
N ARG A 12 -3.69 -16.20 5.94
CA ARG A 12 -2.86 -17.40 5.71
C ARG A 12 -1.37 -17.07 5.73
N VAL A 13 -0.94 -16.01 5.04
CA VAL A 13 0.48 -15.58 5.06
C VAL A 13 0.92 -15.31 6.50
N MET A 14 0.11 -14.59 7.27
CA MET A 14 0.39 -14.23 8.67
C MET A 14 0.60 -15.45 9.58
N GLN A 15 -0.06 -16.58 9.32
CA GLN A 15 0.14 -17.81 10.11
C GLN A 15 1.56 -18.39 9.98
N HIS A 16 2.26 -18.06 8.90
CA HIS A 16 3.61 -18.55 8.61
C HIS A 16 4.72 -17.55 8.95
N LEU A 17 4.38 -16.31 9.32
CA LEU A 17 5.37 -15.31 9.70
C LEU A 17 5.87 -15.58 11.12
N LYS A 18 7.16 -15.87 11.27
CA LYS A 18 7.84 -16.04 12.56
C LYS A 18 9.24 -15.47 12.48
N ASN A 19 9.69 -14.80 13.55
CA ASN A 19 11.05 -14.25 13.66
C ASN A 19 11.47 -13.35 12.47
N ILE A 20 10.55 -12.53 11.97
CA ILE A 20 10.80 -11.54 10.93
C ILE A 20 10.32 -10.15 11.36
N ARG A 21 10.88 -9.12 10.73
CA ARG A 21 10.36 -7.75 10.81
C ARG A 21 9.40 -7.50 9.66
N VAL A 22 8.27 -6.89 9.95
CA VAL A 22 7.19 -6.61 8.98
C VAL A 22 6.78 -5.16 9.14
N GLY A 23 6.62 -4.49 8.00
CA GLY A 23 5.98 -3.19 7.87
C GLY A 23 4.85 -3.33 6.84
N VAL A 24 3.84 -2.48 6.95
CA VAL A 24 2.64 -2.56 6.10
C VAL A 24 2.34 -1.19 5.55
N VAL A 25 2.21 -1.14 4.22
CA VAL A 25 1.75 0.03 3.49
C VAL A 25 0.40 -0.31 2.88
N VAL A 26 -0.56 0.61 3.04
CA VAL A 26 -1.88 0.49 2.41
C VAL A 26 -1.85 1.31 1.13
N VAL A 27 -2.20 0.66 0.02
CA VAL A 27 -2.37 1.31 -1.27
C VAL A 27 -3.75 1.97 -1.31
N LYS A 28 -3.78 3.29 -1.51
CA LYS A 28 -4.99 4.11 -1.70
C LYS A 28 -4.68 5.33 -2.57
N ASP A 29 -5.63 6.25 -2.73
CA ASP A 29 -5.47 7.57 -3.36
C ASP A 29 -4.27 8.32 -2.79
N VAL A 30 -4.15 8.30 -1.46
CA VAL A 30 -2.95 8.72 -0.72
C VAL A 30 -2.43 7.53 0.08
N SER A 31 -1.53 6.75 -0.51
CA SER A 31 -0.93 5.57 0.15
C SER A 31 -0.14 5.97 1.40
N PHE A 32 -0.27 5.16 2.46
CA PHE A 32 0.30 5.46 3.78
C PHE A 32 0.83 4.21 4.49
N ILE A 33 1.70 4.42 5.48
CA ILE A 33 2.24 3.35 6.33
C ILE A 33 1.21 3.06 7.43
N ALA A 34 0.60 1.87 7.41
CA ALA A 34 -0.26 1.40 8.50
C ALA A 34 0.58 0.88 9.68
N PHE A 35 1.69 0.20 9.38
CA PHE A 35 2.62 -0.31 10.39
C PHE A 35 4.05 -0.03 9.97
N GLN A 36 4.80 0.67 10.84
CA GLN A 36 6.24 0.78 10.71
C GLN A 36 6.91 -0.58 10.89
N MET A 37 8.12 -0.73 10.35
CA MET A 37 8.87 -1.97 10.40
C MET A 37 9.18 -2.38 11.85
N ALA A 38 8.58 -3.48 12.30
CA ALA A 38 8.73 -4.02 13.65
C ALA A 38 8.73 -5.55 13.63
N TYR A 39 9.24 -6.19 14.68
CA TYR A 39 9.13 -7.64 14.81
C TYR A 39 7.66 -8.07 14.78
N TYR A 40 7.33 -9.05 13.93
CA TYR A 40 5.96 -9.49 13.71
C TYR A 40 5.27 -9.88 15.02
N GLU A 41 5.96 -10.58 15.92
CA GLU A 41 5.42 -11.01 17.21
C GLU A 41 4.91 -9.83 18.07
N ASN A 42 5.54 -8.66 17.96
CA ASN A 42 5.15 -7.46 18.73
C ASN A 42 3.88 -6.81 18.16
N ILE A 43 3.67 -6.91 16.84
CA ILE A 43 2.53 -6.26 16.16
C ILE A 43 1.41 -7.24 15.82
N LYS A 44 1.62 -8.55 15.98
CA LYS A 44 0.72 -9.63 15.54
C LYS A 44 -0.74 -9.39 15.92
N LYS A 45 -1.02 -9.06 17.18
CA LYS A 45 -2.40 -8.85 17.66
C LYS A 45 -3.07 -7.67 16.96
N ILE A 46 -2.36 -6.54 16.84
CA ILE A 46 -2.88 -5.31 16.23
C ILE A 46 -3.00 -5.49 14.71
N PHE A 47 -2.03 -6.16 14.09
CA PHE A 47 -2.04 -6.43 12.66
C PHE A 47 -3.19 -7.38 12.28
N THR A 48 -3.44 -8.45 13.04
CA THR A 48 -4.59 -9.34 12.81
C THR A 48 -5.90 -8.59 12.96
N LYS A 49 -6.02 -7.74 13.98
CA LYS A 49 -7.19 -6.88 14.18
C LYS A 49 -7.40 -5.97 12.97
N PHE A 50 -6.33 -5.33 12.51
CA PHE A 50 -6.35 -4.45 11.34
C PHE A 50 -6.82 -5.16 10.07
N ILE A 51 -6.29 -6.35 9.74
CA ILE A 51 -6.73 -7.10 8.55
C ILE A 51 -8.22 -7.46 8.61
N ARG A 52 -8.74 -7.81 9.79
CA ARG A 52 -10.14 -8.20 9.98
C ARG A 52 -11.10 -7.02 9.93
N GLU A 53 -10.71 -5.91 10.55
CA GLU A 53 -11.60 -4.77 10.79
C GLU A 53 -11.46 -3.65 9.75
N MET A 54 -10.33 -3.56 9.05
CA MET A 54 -10.11 -2.48 8.09
C MET A 54 -11.14 -2.58 6.96
N ALA A 55 -12.08 -1.65 6.93
CA ALA A 55 -12.86 -1.38 5.73
C ALA A 55 -11.87 -0.93 4.66
N PHE A 56 -11.63 -1.73 3.63
CA PHE A 56 -10.84 -1.35 2.46
C PHE A 56 -11.78 -0.51 1.60
N PRO A 57 -11.80 0.83 1.74
CA PRO A 57 -12.80 1.65 1.08
C PRO A 57 -12.39 1.73 -0.39
N ASP A 58 -13.37 1.63 -1.29
CA ASP A 58 -13.13 1.87 -2.71
C ASP A 58 -12.49 3.24 -2.88
N SER A 59 -11.24 3.23 -3.33
CA SER A 59 -10.47 4.42 -3.64
C SER A 59 -9.57 4.13 -4.82
N TYR A 60 -8.91 5.17 -5.26
CA TYR A 60 -7.88 5.12 -6.27
C TYR A 60 -6.57 4.53 -5.73
N SER A 61 -5.56 4.41 -6.60
CA SER A 61 -4.30 3.75 -6.29
C SER A 61 -3.12 4.67 -6.56
N SER A 62 -2.27 4.87 -5.55
CA SER A 62 -0.95 5.50 -5.66
C SER A 62 0.15 4.47 -5.35
N VAL A 63 0.22 3.43 -6.19
CA VAL A 63 1.19 2.32 -6.15
C VAL A 63 2.62 2.84 -6.10
N GLY A 64 3.00 3.80 -6.93
CA GLY A 64 4.36 4.34 -6.92
C GLY A 64 4.73 4.96 -5.57
N ARG A 65 3.81 5.71 -4.95
CA ARG A 65 3.97 6.22 -3.58
C ARG A 65 4.09 5.08 -2.56
N ALA A 66 3.27 4.04 -2.68
CA ALA A 66 3.33 2.89 -1.78
C ALA A 66 4.69 2.17 -1.87
N LEU A 67 5.22 2.00 -3.08
CA LEU A 67 6.55 1.43 -3.32
C LEU A 67 7.65 2.29 -2.70
N TYR A 68 7.59 3.61 -2.86
CA TYR A 68 8.51 4.53 -2.19
C TYR A 68 8.50 4.34 -0.66
N LEU A 69 7.31 4.27 -0.05
CA LEU A 69 7.18 4.09 1.40
C LEU A 69 7.74 2.75 1.85
N ALA A 70 7.45 1.67 1.11
CA ALA A 70 7.98 0.34 1.43
C ALA A 70 9.50 0.29 1.28
N ARG A 71 10.04 0.85 0.18
CA ARG A 71 11.49 0.95 -0.08
C ARG A 71 12.21 1.69 1.05
N THR A 72 11.73 2.88 1.40
CA THR A 72 12.37 3.71 2.44
C THR A 72 12.33 3.07 3.82
N MET A 73 11.30 2.28 4.13
CA MET A 73 11.30 1.45 5.34
C MET A 73 12.37 0.35 5.27
N LEU A 74 12.48 -0.35 4.14
CA LEU A 74 13.44 -1.43 3.95
C LEU A 74 14.89 -0.95 3.88
N GLU A 75 15.16 0.25 3.37
CA GLU A 75 16.51 0.85 3.34
C GLU A 75 17.09 1.05 4.74
N ARG A 76 16.24 1.29 5.74
CA ARG A 76 16.65 1.44 7.15
C ARG A 76 16.95 0.10 7.83
N GLU A 77 16.52 -1.01 7.24
CA GLU A 77 16.75 -2.34 7.79
C GLU A 77 18.15 -2.85 7.43
N LYS A 78 18.81 -3.48 8.41
CA LYS A 78 20.15 -4.05 8.25
C LYS A 78 20.13 -5.54 7.87
N SER A 79 18.94 -6.14 7.73
CA SER A 79 18.80 -7.54 7.36
C SER A 79 19.31 -7.79 5.93
N LYS A 80 19.89 -8.98 5.72
CA LYS A 80 20.41 -9.40 4.41
C LYS A 80 19.30 -9.60 3.38
N HIS A 81 18.17 -10.18 3.81
CA HIS A 81 17.05 -10.48 2.95
C HIS A 81 15.92 -9.49 3.19
N LYS A 82 15.44 -8.90 2.10
CA LYS A 82 14.38 -7.89 2.06
C LYS A 82 13.41 -8.27 0.96
N THR A 83 12.13 -8.36 1.31
CA THR A 83 11.08 -8.83 0.43
C THR A 83 9.90 -7.86 0.49
N ILE A 84 9.34 -7.56 -0.68
CA ILE A 84 8.06 -6.85 -0.79
C ILE A 84 7.04 -7.80 -1.40
N ILE A 85 5.88 -7.88 -0.75
CA ILE A 85 4.71 -8.60 -1.25
C ILE A 85 3.63 -7.56 -1.50
N ILE A 86 3.05 -7.57 -2.71
CA ILE A 86 2.05 -6.58 -3.13
C ILE A 86 0.74 -7.29 -3.40
N PHE A 87 -0.32 -6.85 -2.74
CA PHE A 87 -1.69 -7.24 -3.06
C PHE A 87 -2.37 -6.07 -3.74
N ASN A 88 -2.54 -6.18 -5.05
CA ASN A 88 -3.25 -5.18 -5.85
C ASN A 88 -4.13 -5.88 -6.88
N ASP A 89 -5.22 -5.26 -7.30
CA ASP A 89 -6.13 -5.76 -8.34
C ASP A 89 -5.59 -5.56 -9.77
N GLY A 90 -4.41 -4.95 -9.90
CA GLY A 90 -3.71 -4.72 -11.17
C GLY A 90 -3.95 -3.34 -11.77
N ASP A 91 -4.64 -2.45 -11.05
CA ASP A 91 -4.92 -1.11 -11.52
C ASP A 91 -3.67 -0.20 -11.50
N LYS A 92 -3.67 0.82 -12.37
CA LYS A 92 -2.55 1.77 -12.53
C LYS A 92 -2.60 2.86 -11.47
N ASP A 93 -1.48 3.57 -11.31
CA ASP A 93 -1.45 4.87 -10.63
C ASP A 93 -2.47 5.82 -11.28
N ARG A 94 -3.60 6.07 -10.62
CA ARG A 94 -4.62 7.02 -11.06
C ARG A 94 -5.27 7.65 -9.85
N CYS A 95 -5.84 8.84 -10.02
CA CYS A 95 -6.77 9.41 -9.05
C CYS A 95 -7.65 10.43 -9.76
N ASP A 96 -8.91 10.07 -10.00
CA ASP A 96 -9.79 10.84 -10.87
C ASP A 96 -11.05 11.28 -10.11
N CYS A 97 -11.23 12.57 -9.89
CA CYS A 97 -12.50 13.08 -9.40
C CYS A 97 -13.42 13.35 -10.59
N ALA A 98 -14.70 13.01 -10.45
CA ALA A 98 -15.65 13.22 -11.53
C ALA A 98 -15.72 14.72 -11.84
N ASN A 99 -15.60 15.08 -13.12
CA ASN A 99 -15.94 16.42 -13.59
C ASN A 99 -17.47 16.49 -13.67
N THR A 100 -18.13 17.01 -12.64
CA THR A 100 -19.53 17.39 -12.75
C THR A 100 -19.60 18.67 -13.58
N ILE A 101 -20.18 18.58 -14.78
CA ILE A 101 -20.41 19.67 -15.75
C ILE A 101 -21.10 20.90 -15.12
N TRP A 102 -21.74 20.75 -13.97
CA TRP A 102 -22.57 21.76 -13.30
C TRP A 102 -21.94 22.40 -12.06
N THR A 103 -20.71 22.03 -11.68
CA THR A 103 -19.99 22.64 -10.56
C THR A 103 -18.66 23.21 -11.06
N PHE A 104 -18.34 24.46 -10.71
CA PHE A 104 -17.02 25.07 -10.89
C PHE A 104 -15.95 24.42 -9.98
N GLY A 105 -15.78 23.10 -10.07
CA GLY A 105 -14.86 22.32 -9.23
C GLY A 105 -14.98 20.81 -9.45
N GLN A 106 -13.87 20.10 -9.28
CA GLN A 106 -13.83 18.63 -9.25
C GLN A 106 -14.49 18.12 -7.96
N VAL A 107 -15.45 17.21 -8.07
CA VAL A 107 -16.12 16.62 -6.89
C VAL A 107 -15.59 15.20 -6.69
N CYS A 108 -14.74 15.03 -5.68
CA CYS A 108 -14.31 13.72 -5.20
C CYS A 108 -15.38 13.14 -4.27
N ARG A 109 -15.44 11.80 -4.11
CA ARG A 109 -16.23 11.21 -3.02
C ARG A 109 -15.69 11.73 -1.68
N ARG A 110 -16.57 11.86 -0.68
CA ARG A 110 -16.16 12.08 0.71
C ARG A 110 -15.11 11.01 1.06
N ASP A 111 -13.96 11.44 1.57
CA ASP A 111 -12.81 10.60 1.97
C ASP A 111 -11.81 10.19 0.85
N ILE A 112 -11.84 10.84 -0.31
CA ILE A 112 -10.81 10.72 -1.36
C ILE A 112 -10.07 12.05 -1.54
N ASP A 113 -8.75 12.06 -1.37
CA ASP A 113 -7.88 13.23 -1.57
C ASP A 113 -7.04 13.08 -2.86
N CYS A 114 -7.69 13.32 -4.01
CA CYS A 114 -6.98 13.25 -5.28
C CYS A 114 -6.06 14.44 -5.56
N ASP A 115 -6.18 15.56 -4.86
CA ASP A 115 -5.24 16.68 -5.06
C ASP A 115 -3.86 16.28 -4.53
N THR A 116 -3.82 15.74 -3.30
CA THR A 116 -2.59 15.16 -2.75
C THR A 116 -2.18 13.92 -3.54
N GLY A 117 -3.12 13.03 -3.87
CA GLY A 117 -2.86 11.80 -4.63
C GLY A 117 -2.17 12.06 -5.96
N LYS A 118 -2.70 12.98 -6.79
CA LYS A 118 -2.12 13.37 -8.08
C LYS A 118 -0.72 13.95 -7.94
N ARG A 119 -0.48 14.80 -6.94
CA ARG A 119 0.85 15.36 -6.67
C ARG A 119 1.84 14.25 -6.33
N LEU A 120 1.45 13.31 -5.47
CA LEU A 120 2.30 12.18 -5.06
C LEU A 120 2.55 11.19 -6.20
N ILE A 121 1.57 10.91 -7.05
CA ILE A 121 1.73 10.06 -8.24
C ILE A 121 2.76 10.67 -9.21
N LYS A 122 2.70 11.99 -9.44
CA LYS A 122 3.70 12.68 -10.28
C LYS A 122 5.10 12.64 -9.66
N GLN A 123 5.19 12.74 -8.34
CA GLN A 123 6.46 12.72 -7.62
C GLN A 123 7.08 11.33 -7.53
N TYR A 124 6.25 10.29 -7.33
CA TYR A 124 6.67 8.91 -7.11
C TYR A 124 5.93 8.00 -8.09
N THR A 125 6.38 7.98 -9.35
CA THR A 125 5.72 7.17 -10.38
C THR A 125 5.93 5.67 -10.12
N GLN A 126 4.90 4.85 -10.39
CA GLN A 126 5.01 3.38 -10.31
C GLN A 126 6.22 2.82 -11.06
N SER A 127 6.48 3.30 -12.28
CA SER A 127 7.62 2.83 -13.10
C SER A 127 8.97 3.12 -12.43
N SER A 128 9.16 4.35 -11.95
CA SER A 128 10.41 4.76 -11.30
C SER A 128 10.66 3.99 -10.01
N GLU A 129 9.66 3.90 -9.14
CA GLU A 129 9.83 3.24 -7.84
C GLU A 129 9.90 1.71 -7.99
N ALA A 130 9.21 1.10 -8.96
CA ALA A 130 9.39 -0.33 -9.26
C ALA A 130 10.83 -0.64 -9.70
N LYS A 131 11.42 0.23 -10.53
CA LYS A 131 12.83 0.10 -10.94
C LYS A 131 13.78 0.25 -9.75
N ALA A 132 13.53 1.22 -8.87
CA ALA A 132 14.35 1.45 -7.68
C ALA A 132 14.31 0.26 -6.71
N VAL A 133 13.12 -0.29 -6.42
CA VAL A 133 13.00 -1.43 -5.51
C VAL A 133 13.66 -2.68 -6.08
N ARG A 134 13.58 -2.91 -7.39
CA ARG A 134 14.19 -4.08 -8.05
C ARG A 134 15.71 -4.16 -7.84
N ALA A 135 16.37 -3.03 -7.59
CA ALA A 135 17.79 -3.00 -7.26
C ALA A 135 18.11 -3.49 -5.84
N HIS A 136 17.12 -3.58 -4.95
CA HIS A 136 17.31 -3.75 -3.50
C HIS A 136 16.48 -4.86 -2.85
N SER A 137 15.53 -5.49 -3.55
CA SER A 137 14.60 -6.46 -2.95
C SER A 137 14.05 -7.48 -3.95
N THR A 138 13.63 -8.63 -3.42
CA THR A 138 12.90 -9.67 -4.18
C THR A 138 11.40 -9.37 -4.17
N PHE A 139 10.73 -9.57 -5.31
CA PHE A 139 9.30 -9.33 -5.50
C PHE A 139 8.49 -10.61 -5.60
N PHE A 140 7.32 -10.61 -4.97
CA PHE A 140 6.25 -11.58 -5.20
C PHE A 140 4.95 -10.84 -5.55
N PHE A 141 4.29 -11.29 -6.62
CA PHE A 141 2.97 -10.84 -7.08
C PHE A 141 1.91 -11.85 -6.68
#